data_AF-A0A836SMV0-F1
#
_entry.id   AF-A0A836SMV0-F1
#
_cell.length_a   1.000
_cell.length_b   1.000
_cell.length_c   1.000
_cell.angle_alpha   90.00
_cell.angle_beta   90.00
_cell.angle_gamma   90.00
#
_symmetry.space_group_name_H-M   'P 1'
#
loop_
_entity.id
_entity.type
_entity.pdbx_description
1 polymer ?
#
loop_
_entity_poly.entity_id
_entity_poly.type
_entity_poly.pdbx_seq_one_letter_code
_entity_poly.pdbx_strand_id
1 'polypeptide(L)' 'MYRKVDDRIVSILEDITDGQVVRDEDLMEPYSHDECALSEIWRLPEVVVKP' A
#
# COMPACT_ATOMS: atom_id res chain seq x y z
N MET A 1 -19.58 -1.98 -0.99
CA MET A 1 -18.84 -2.36 -2.21
C MET A 1 -17.44 -1.79 -2.07
N TYR A 2 -16.42 -2.65 -2.10
CA TYR A 2 -15.03 -2.21 -2.02
C TYR A 2 -14.63 -1.48 -3.30
N ARG A 3 -13.94 -0.34 -3.17
CA ARG A 3 -13.39 0.43 -4.29
C ARG A 3 -11.88 0.26 -4.26
N LYS A 4 -11.33 -0.38 -5.29
CA LYS A 4 -9.89 -0.51 -5.47
C LYS A 4 -9.21 0.86 -5.56
N VAL A 5 -7.94 0.89 -5.19
CA VAL A 5 -7.08 2.03 -5.45
C VAL A 5 -6.85 2.13 -6.96
N ASP A 6 -7.22 3.27 -7.54
CA ASP A 6 -7.01 3.59 -8.96
C ASP A 6 -5.95 4.69 -9.12
N ASP A 7 -5.55 4.96 -10.36
CA ASP A 7 -4.49 5.94 -10.65
C ASP A 7 -4.83 7.37 -10.20
N ARG A 8 -6.12 7.71 -10.12
CA ARG A 8 -6.55 9.01 -9.60
C ARG A 8 -6.26 9.12 -8.11
N ILE A 9 -6.56 8.08 -7.34
CA ILE A 9 -6.25 8.05 -5.90
C ILE A 9 -4.74 8.13 -5.71
N VAL A 10 -3.96 7.41 -6.52
CA VAL A 10 -2.50 7.44 -6.37
C VAL A 10 -1.90 8.80 -6.70
N SER A 11 -2.34 9.45 -7.78
CA SER A 11 -1.87 10.81 -8.10
C SER A 11 -2.14 11.79 -6.95
N ILE A 12 -3.30 11.69 -6.28
CA ILE A 12 -3.60 12.53 -5.11
C ILE A 12 -2.65 12.21 -3.94
N LEU A 13 -2.35 10.94 -3.70
CA LEU A 13 -1.44 10.53 -2.63
C LEU A 13 -0.02 11.02 -2.91
N GLU A 14 0.46 10.88 -4.14
CA GLU A 14 1.77 11.38 -4.58
C GLU A 14 1.87 12.90 -4.38
N ASP A 15 0.83 13.66 -4.70
CA ASP A 15 0.79 15.12 -4.46
C ASP A 15 0.84 15.48 -2.97
N ILE A 16 0.24 14.67 -2.09
CA ILE A 16 0.21 14.92 -0.65
C ILE A 16 1.54 14.56 0.02
N THR A 17 2.21 13.51 -0.48
CA THR A 17 3.42 12.96 0.15
C THR A 17 4.69 13.22 -0.64
N ASP A 18 4.69 14.23 -1.51
CA ASP A 18 5.84 14.60 -2.35
C ASP A 18 6.43 13.38 -3.11
N GLY A 19 5.55 12.54 -3.66
CA GLY A 19 5.91 11.35 -4.45
C GLY A 19 6.30 10.11 -3.63
N GLN A 20 6.19 10.15 -2.30
CA GLN A 20 6.52 9.03 -1.42
C GLN A 20 5.42 7.94 -1.36
N VAL A 21 5.12 7.34 -2.51
CA VAL A 21 4.13 6.26 -2.66
C VAL A 21 4.80 5.01 -3.24
N VAL A 22 4.70 3.89 -2.53
CA VAL A 22 5.16 2.58 -2.99
C VAL A 22 4.00 1.84 -3.64
N ARG A 23 4.23 1.29 -4.84
CA ARG A 23 3.24 0.56 -5.65
C ARG A 23 3.75 -0.79 -6.17
N ASP A 24 5.05 -1.01 -6.09
CA ASP A 24 5.72 -2.20 -6.59
C ASP A 24 5.42 -3.38 -5.66
N GLU A 25 4.80 -4.44 -6.21
CA GLU A 25 4.43 -5.65 -5.45
C GLU A 25 5.64 -6.29 -4.77
N ASP A 26 6.82 -6.25 -5.40
CA ASP A 26 8.06 -6.80 -4.84
C ASP A 26 8.53 -6.03 -3.59
N LEU A 27 8.10 -4.77 -3.47
CA LEU A 27 8.39 -3.91 -2.32
C LEU A 27 7.27 -3.91 -1.27
N MET A 28 6.14 -4.59 -1.51
CA MET A 28 4.99 -4.62 -0.61
C MET A 28 5.09 -5.65 0.51
N GLU A 29 5.89 -6.70 0.32
CA GLU A 29 6.03 -7.80 1.28
C GLU A 29 6.32 -7.29 2.71
N PRO A 30 7.24 -6.34 2.96
CA PRO A 30 7.52 -5.85 4.31
C PRO A 30 6.36 -5.12 4.99
N TYR A 31 5.37 -4.64 4.23
CA TYR A 31 4.21 -3.89 4.75
C TYR A 31 2.96 -4.75 4.88
N SER A 32 3.06 -6.02 4.49
CA SER A 32 1.93 -6.95 4.43
C SER A 32 1.65 -7.68 5.75
N HIS A 33 2.57 -7.57 6.71
CA HIS A 33 2.49 -8.24 8.00
C HIS A 33 3.14 -7.39 9.10
N ASP A 34 2.65 -7.58 10.31
CA ASP A 34 3.30 -7.13 11.53
C ASP A 34 3.84 -8.38 12.26
N GLU A 35 4.81 -8.25 13.17
CA GLU A 35 5.48 -9.41 13.80
C GLU A 35 4.53 -10.40 14.51
N CYS A 36 3.31 -9.95 14.81
CA CYS A 36 2.26 -10.71 15.48
C CYS A 36 1.14 -11.23 14.55
N ALA A 37 1.19 -10.94 13.25
CA ALA A 37 0.11 -11.31 12.32
C ALA A 37 0.12 -12.83 12.05
N LEU A 38 -1.05 -13.47 12.21
CA LEU A 38 -1.24 -14.87 11.80
C LEU A 38 -1.03 -14.96 10.27
N SER A 39 -0.23 -15.92 9.82
CA SER A 39 0.06 -16.14 8.39
C SER A 39 -1.19 -16.36 7.54
N GLU A 40 -2.29 -16.80 8.15
CA GLU A 40 -3.59 -17.07 7.51
C GLU A 40 -4.37 -15.81 7.07
N ILE A 41 -4.02 -14.63 7.60
CA ILE A 41 -4.64 -13.34 7.23
C ILE A 41 -3.73 -12.48 6.35
N TRP A 42 -2.67 -13.07 5.81
CA TRP A 42 -1.69 -12.38 4.97
C TRP A 42 -2.35 -11.79 3.72
N ARG A 43 -2.20 -10.47 3.53
CA ARG A 43 -2.62 -9.75 2.33
C ARG A 43 -1.63 -8.64 2.02
N LEU A 44 -1.26 -8.54 0.75
CA LEU A 44 -0.49 -7.40 0.27
C LEU A 44 -1.38 -6.14 0.29
N PRO A 45 -0.85 -5.00 0.76
CA PRO A 45 -1.51 -3.71 0.59
C PRO A 45 -1.56 -3.32 -0.90
N GLU A 46 -2.59 -2.56 -1.29
CA GLU A 46 -2.68 -2.00 -2.66
C GLU A 46 -1.72 -0.84 -2.89
N VAL A 47 -1.41 -0.09 -1.83
CA VAL A 47 -0.54 1.07 -1.85
C VAL A 47 0.03 1.29 -0.45
N VAL A 48 1.29 1.74 -0.38
CA VAL A 48 1.92 2.16 0.89
C VAL A 48 2.39 3.60 0.73
N VAL A 49 2.05 4.43 1.71
CA VAL A 49 2.36 5.85 1.71
C VAL A 49 3.36 6.13 2.83
N LYS A 50 4.44 6.84 2.51
CA LYS A 50 5.45 7.26 3.49
C LYS A 50 5.41 8.78 3.62
N PRO A 51 5.11 9.33 4.81
CA PRO A 51 5.22 10.77 5.05
C PRO A 51 6.69 11.20 5.17
#